data_AF-A4GSX4-F1
#
_entry.id   AF-A4GSX4-F1
#
_cell.length_a   1.000
_cell.length_b   1.000
_cell.length_c   1.000
_cell.angle_alpha   90.00
_cell.angle_beta   90.00
_cell.angle_gamma   90.00
#
_symmetry.space_group_name_H-M   'P 1'
#
loop_
_entity.id
_entity.type
_entity.pdbx_description
1 polymer ?
#
loop_
_entity_poly.entity_id
_entity_poly.type
_entity_poly.pdbx_seq_one_letter_code
_entity_poly.pdbx_strand_id
1 'polypeptide(L)'
;HAVMGVSFTWLMACACSVPPLFGWSRYIPEGMQCSCGIDYYTRAPGYNNESFVIYMFVCHFSIPLTIIFFCYGRLLCAVKDAAAAQQESETTQRAEREVSRMVVIMVIGFLICWLPYASVAWFIFTHQGSEFGPVFMTIPAFFAKSSAIYNPM
;
A
#
# COMPACT_ATOMS: atom_id res chain seq x y z
N HIS A 1 21.72 -8.90 8.24
CA HIS A 1 20.86 -7.79 7.81
C HIS A 1 19.67 -8.24 6.95
N ALA A 2 19.86 -9.01 5.86
CA ALA A 2 18.74 -9.45 5.01
C ALA A 2 17.67 -10.27 5.75
N VAL A 3 18.06 -11.24 6.59
CA VAL A 3 17.12 -12.07 7.37
C VAL A 3 16.23 -11.22 8.27
N MET A 4 16.79 -10.20 8.93
CA MET A 4 16.01 -9.29 9.79
C MET A 4 14.94 -8.53 9.01
N GLY A 5 15.26 -8.09 7.78
CA GLY A 5 14.28 -7.44 6.90
C GLY A 5 13.14 -8.36 6.52
N VAL A 6 13.44 -9.61 6.15
CA VAL A 6 12.41 -10.62 5.85
C VAL A 6 11.58 -10.96 7.08
N SER A 7 12.19 -11.12 8.26
CA SER A 7 11.44 -11.36 9.49
C SER A 7 10.51 -10.20 9.83
N PHE A 8 10.96 -8.96 9.62
CA PHE A 8 10.14 -7.77 9.84
C PHE A 8 8.93 -7.71 8.89
N THR A 9 9.11 -8.03 7.60
CA THR A 9 7.98 -8.04 6.66
C THR A 9 6.93 -9.07 7.04
N TRP A 10 7.34 -10.28 7.45
CA TRP A 10 6.43 -11.29 7.96
C TRP A 10 5.69 -10.83 9.22
N LEU A 11 6.41 -10.22 10.18
CA LEU A 11 5.80 -9.71 11.40
C LEU A 11 4.74 -8.64 11.10
N MET A 12 5.04 -7.69 10.21
CA MET A 12 4.08 -6.65 9.81
C MET A 12 2.89 -7.21 9.02
N ALA A 13 3.09 -8.25 8.20
CA ALA A 13 2.03 -8.95 7.50
C ALA A 13 1.13 -9.75 8.45
N CYS A 14 1.69 -10.41 9.45
CA CYS A 14 0.92 -11.05 10.51
C CYS A 14 0.16 -10.02 11.33
N ALA A 15 0.75 -8.85 11.59
CA ALA A 15 0.12 -7.78 12.37
C ALA A 15 -1.13 -7.18 11.71
N CYS A 16 -1.36 -7.36 10.40
CA CYS A 16 -2.63 -7.02 9.75
C CYS A 16 -3.54 -8.23 9.49
N SER A 17 -3.00 -9.41 9.18
CA SER A 17 -3.81 -10.57 8.79
C SER A 17 -4.34 -11.39 9.97
N VAL A 18 -3.63 -11.40 11.09
CA VAL A 18 -3.97 -12.23 12.25
C VAL A 18 -5.06 -11.60 13.13
N PRO A 19 -5.05 -10.29 13.45
CA PRO A 19 -6.03 -9.73 14.39
C PRO A 19 -7.52 -9.93 14.02
N PRO A 20 -7.93 -9.88 12.73
CA PRO A 20 -9.31 -10.18 12.33
C PRO A 20 -9.77 -11.61 12.66
N LEU A 21 -8.84 -12.56 12.86
CA LEU A 21 -9.14 -13.92 13.31
C LEU A 21 -9.45 -13.99 14.82
N PHE A 22 -9.01 -12.99 15.59
CA PHE A 22 -9.15 -12.89 17.03
C PHE A 22 -10.12 -11.78 17.48
N GLY A 23 -10.90 -11.22 16.54
CA GLY A 23 -11.98 -10.27 16.83
C GLY A 23 -11.60 -8.80 16.79
N TRP A 24 -10.40 -8.43 16.32
CA TRP A 24 -10.10 -7.05 15.96
C TRP A 24 -10.27 -6.86 14.45
N SER A 25 -11.42 -6.31 14.06
CA SER A 25 -12.06 -6.51 12.75
C SER A 25 -12.43 -7.98 12.50
N ARG A 26 -12.85 -8.31 11.27
CA ARG A 26 -13.26 -9.65 10.84
C ARG A 26 -13.10 -9.82 9.34
N TYR A 27 -13.01 -11.08 8.89
CA TYR A 27 -13.07 -11.43 7.47
C TYR A 27 -14.52 -11.65 7.03
N ILE A 28 -14.94 -10.93 6.00
CA ILE A 28 -16.28 -11.04 5.39
C ILE A 28 -16.19 -11.04 3.86
N PRO A 29 -17.22 -11.53 3.15
CA PRO A 29 -17.27 -11.39 1.70
C PRO A 29 -17.39 -9.91 1.29
N GLU A 30 -16.45 -9.43 0.47
CA GLU A 30 -16.35 -8.04 0.00
C GLU A 30 -16.95 -7.89 -1.42
N GLY A 31 -17.42 -6.68 -1.75
CA GLY A 31 -17.89 -6.34 -3.11
C GLY A 31 -19.01 -7.25 -3.60
N MET A 32 -18.78 -7.93 -4.73
CA MET A 32 -19.69 -8.91 -5.34
C MET A 32 -19.90 -10.18 -4.52
N GLN A 33 -19.38 -10.26 -3.29
CA GLN A 33 -19.55 -11.37 -2.35
C GLN A 33 -18.86 -12.68 -2.78
N CYS A 34 -18.02 -12.64 -3.82
CA CYS A 34 -17.24 -13.79 -4.30
C CYS A 34 -15.79 -13.81 -3.80
N SER A 35 -15.35 -12.76 -3.08
CA SER A 35 -14.01 -12.63 -2.49
C SER A 35 -14.16 -12.33 -1.01
N CYS A 36 -13.31 -12.89 -0.15
CA CYS A 36 -13.26 -12.53 1.27
C CYS A 36 -12.14 -11.52 1.52
N GLY A 37 -12.43 -10.52 2.34
CA GLY A 37 -11.51 -9.46 2.71
C GLY A 37 -11.77 -8.97 4.14
N ILE A 38 -10.95 -8.02 4.57
CA ILE A 38 -11.11 -7.37 5.88
C ILE A 38 -12.38 -6.50 5.84
N ASP A 39 -13.12 -6.49 6.93
CA ASP A 39 -14.28 -5.62 7.10
C ASP A 39 -13.87 -4.17 7.37
N TYR A 40 -13.70 -3.39 6.30
CA TYR A 40 -13.36 -1.96 6.33
C TYR A 40 -14.57 -1.03 6.18
N TYR A 41 -15.79 -1.57 6.07
CA TYR A 41 -16.96 -0.80 5.64
C TYR A 41 -18.23 -1.03 6.47
N THR A 42 -18.29 -2.07 7.30
CA THR A 42 -19.44 -2.27 8.20
C THR A 42 -19.10 -1.88 9.63
N ARG A 43 -20.14 -1.66 10.45
CA ARG A 43 -20.02 -1.46 11.89
C ARG A 43 -20.61 -2.64 12.62
N ALA A 44 -19.77 -3.61 12.94
CA ALA A 44 -20.16 -4.76 13.74
C ALA A 44 -19.82 -4.49 15.22
N PRO A 45 -20.81 -4.43 16.12
CA PRO A 45 -20.55 -4.33 17.56
C PRO A 45 -19.65 -5.48 18.02
N GLY A 46 -18.65 -5.18 18.84
CA GLY A 46 -17.70 -6.16 19.38
C GLY A 46 -16.45 -6.42 18.53
N TYR A 47 -16.38 -5.93 17.27
CA TYR A 47 -15.22 -6.14 16.39
C TYR A 47 -14.30 -4.92 16.25
N ASN A 48 -14.74 -3.73 16.68
CA ASN A 48 -13.94 -2.50 16.67
C ASN A 48 -13.34 -2.14 15.30
N ASN A 49 -14.08 -2.37 14.21
CA ASN A 49 -13.65 -2.14 12.82
C ASN A 49 -13.01 -0.76 12.60
N GLU A 50 -13.55 0.28 13.23
CA GLU A 50 -13.04 1.66 13.10
C GLU A 50 -11.59 1.80 13.54
N SER A 51 -11.26 1.30 14.73
CA SER A 51 -9.89 1.33 15.24
C SER A 51 -8.94 0.53 14.35
N PHE A 52 -9.43 -0.56 13.75
CA PHE A 52 -8.66 -1.39 12.84
C PHE A 52 -8.41 -0.69 11.49
N VAL A 53 -9.41 0.01 10.94
CA VAL A 53 -9.26 0.81 9.70
C VAL A 53 -8.27 1.95 9.91
N ILE A 54 -8.34 2.65 11.05
CA ILE A 54 -7.37 3.70 11.40
C ILE A 54 -5.95 3.11 11.49
N TYR A 55 -5.80 1.98 12.19
CA TYR A 55 -4.53 1.26 12.28
C TYR A 55 -3.99 0.88 10.90
N MET A 56 -4.80 0.28 10.04
CA MET A 56 -4.39 -0.09 8.67
C MET A 56 -3.98 1.13 7.85
N PHE A 57 -4.73 2.23 7.93
CA PHE A 57 -4.43 3.46 7.20
C PHE A 57 -3.11 4.10 7.66
N VAL A 58 -2.85 4.13 8.97
CA VAL A 58 -1.64 4.74 9.51
C VAL A 58 -0.44 3.81 9.35
N CYS A 59 -0.52 2.59 9.88
CA CYS A 59 0.61 1.67 9.99
C CYS A 59 0.92 0.92 8.68
N HIS A 60 -0.09 0.59 7.88
CA HIS A 60 0.06 -0.26 6.69
C HIS A 60 -0.07 0.49 5.37
N PHE A 61 -0.43 1.78 5.41
CA PHE A 61 -0.44 2.65 4.23
C PHE A 61 0.44 3.89 4.40
N SER A 62 0.15 4.76 5.38
CA SER A 62 0.81 6.06 5.51
C SER A 62 2.31 5.93 5.83
N ILE A 63 2.67 5.11 6.83
CA ILE A 63 4.07 4.88 7.21
C ILE A 63 4.87 4.28 6.03
N PRO A 64 4.44 3.17 5.38
CA PRO A 64 5.13 2.65 4.19
C PRO A 64 5.27 3.69 3.08
N LEU A 65 4.22 4.46 2.79
CA LEU A 65 4.26 5.50 1.77
C LEU A 65 5.30 6.56 2.09
N THR A 66 5.35 7.05 3.33
CA THR A 66 6.36 8.03 3.79
C THR A 66 7.78 7.46 3.67
N ILE A 67 8.00 6.21 4.08
CA ILE A 67 9.31 5.55 3.98
C ILE A 67 9.74 5.45 2.52
N ILE A 68 8.86 5.00 1.63
CA ILE A 68 9.13 4.87 0.19
C ILE A 68 9.53 6.22 -0.40
N PHE A 69 8.74 7.26 -0.17
CA PHE A 69 9.05 8.61 -0.66
C PHE A 69 10.36 9.16 -0.11
N PHE A 70 10.61 8.98 1.19
CA PHE A 70 11.83 9.47 1.81
C PHE A 70 13.06 8.73 1.27
N CYS A 71 13.06 7.40 1.31
CA CYS A 71 14.19 6.58 0.87
C CYS A 71 14.50 6.81 -0.61
N TYR A 72 13.49 6.77 -1.48
CA TYR A 72 13.71 7.01 -2.90
C TYR A 72 14.00 8.46 -3.23
N GLY A 73 13.40 9.42 -2.52
CA GLY A 73 13.76 10.84 -2.67
C GLY A 73 15.25 11.08 -2.37
N ARG A 74 15.74 10.51 -1.27
CA ARG A 74 17.17 10.56 -0.90
C ARG A 74 18.06 9.86 -1.92
N LEU A 75 17.63 8.71 -2.45
CA LEU A 75 18.34 8.01 -3.52
C LEU A 75 18.46 8.89 -4.77
N LEU A 76 17.35 9.50 -5.22
CA LEU A 76 17.36 10.37 -6.39
C LEU A 76 18.26 11.59 -6.19
N CYS A 77 18.25 12.22 -5.00
CA CYS A 77 19.20 13.29 -4.70
C CYS A 77 20.64 12.82 -4.85
N ALA A 78 21.00 11.69 -4.22
CA ALA A 78 22.36 11.16 -4.26
C ALA A 78 22.83 10.79 -5.68
N VAL A 79 21.95 10.17 -6.48
CA VAL A 79 22.27 9.79 -7.86
C VAL A 79 22.39 11.02 -8.76
N LYS A 80 21.57 12.05 -8.54
CA LYS A 80 21.68 13.32 -9.26
C LYS A 80 22.96 14.08 -8.92
N ASP A 81 23.36 14.10 -7.65
CA ASP A 81 24.62 14.72 -7.22
C ASP A 81 25.83 14.00 -7.83
N ALA A 82 25.80 12.65 -7.87
CA ALA A 82 26.84 11.86 -8.52
C ALA A 82 26.91 12.11 -10.04
N ALA A 83 25.75 12.19 -10.71
CA ALA A 83 25.69 12.52 -12.14
C ALA A 83 26.17 13.95 -12.44
N ALA A 84 25.90 14.91 -11.55
CA ALA A 84 26.40 16.28 -11.69
C ALA A 84 27.92 16.37 -11.51
N ALA A 85 28.51 15.54 -10.65
CA ALA A 85 29.96 15.46 -10.48
C ALA A 85 30.67 14.78 -11.67
N GLN A 86 29.97 13.92 -12.41
CA GLN A 86 30.52 13.14 -13.53
C GLN A 86 29.74 13.41 -14.83
N GLN A 87 29.68 14.67 -15.25
CA GLN A 87 28.94 15.10 -16.45
C GLN A 87 29.45 14.44 -17.74
N GLU A 88 30.75 14.16 -17.84
CA GLU A 88 31.36 13.54 -19.02
C GLU A 88 31.13 12.01 -19.10
N SER A 89 30.63 11.38 -18.02
CA SER A 89 30.40 9.95 -17.97
C SER A 89 29.02 9.58 -18.49
N GLU A 90 28.94 9.12 -19.75
CA GLU A 90 27.68 8.65 -20.35
C GLU A 90 27.02 7.52 -19.56
N THR A 91 27.82 6.61 -18.99
CA THR A 91 27.33 5.49 -18.17
C THR A 91 26.64 6.00 -16.90
N THR A 92 27.18 7.03 -16.26
CA THR A 92 26.61 7.63 -15.04
C THR A 92 25.32 8.38 -15.35
N GLN A 93 25.27 9.14 -16.45
CA GLN A 93 24.05 9.82 -16.90
C GLN A 93 22.95 8.83 -17.26
N ARG A 94 23.30 7.72 -17.93
CA ARG A 94 22.35 6.66 -18.26
C ARG A 94 21.81 5.98 -17.01
N ALA A 95 22.68 5.67 -16.04
CA ALA A 95 22.27 5.09 -14.76
C ALA A 95 21.33 6.03 -13.99
N GLU A 96 21.58 7.34 -13.95
CA GLU A 96 20.66 8.32 -13.36
C GLU A 96 19.28 8.24 -13.99
N ARG A 97 19.20 8.28 -15.32
CA ARG A 97 17.91 8.22 -16.03
C ARG A 97 17.18 6.91 -15.78
N GLU A 98 17.90 5.78 -15.76
CA GLU A 98 17.31 4.47 -15.52
C GLU A 98 16.79 4.34 -14.08
N VAL A 99 17.59 4.75 -13.08
CA VAL A 99 17.18 4.75 -11.66
C VAL A 99 15.98 5.68 -11.44
N SER A 100 16.04 6.90 -11.97
CA SER A 100 14.95 7.88 -11.89
C SER A 100 13.66 7.32 -12.49
N ARG A 101 13.74 6.70 -13.68
CA ARG A 101 12.59 6.03 -14.31
C ARG A 101 12.03 4.90 -13.45
N MET A 102 12.89 4.03 -12.92
CA MET A 102 12.46 2.91 -12.09
C MET A 102 11.77 3.38 -10.81
N VAL A 103 12.33 4.36 -10.10
CA VAL A 103 11.73 4.93 -8.90
C VAL A 103 10.33 5.47 -9.18
N VAL A 104 10.14 6.22 -10.26
CA VAL A 104 8.83 6.76 -10.65
C VAL A 104 7.83 5.62 -10.88
N ILE A 105 8.22 4.57 -11.61
CA ILE A 105 7.36 3.41 -11.86
C ILE A 105 7.00 2.71 -10.54
N MET A 106 7.95 2.51 -9.64
CA MET A 106 7.71 1.85 -8.34
C MET A 106 6.74 2.64 -7.45
N VAL A 107 6.90 3.97 -7.39
CA VAL A 107 5.99 4.84 -6.63
C VAL A 107 4.58 4.83 -7.23
N ILE A 108 4.47 4.92 -8.57
CA ILE A 108 3.18 4.84 -9.26
C ILE A 108 2.53 3.48 -9.02
N GLY A 109 3.29 2.38 -9.12
CA GLY A 109 2.80 1.03 -8.85
C GLY A 109 2.26 0.87 -7.43
N PHE A 110 2.96 1.41 -6.43
CA PHE A 110 2.47 1.42 -5.04
C PHE A 110 1.16 2.18 -4.90
N LEU A 111 1.07 3.38 -5.48
CA LEU A 111 -0.14 4.20 -5.43
C LEU A 111 -1.32 3.53 -6.14
N ILE A 112 -1.10 2.99 -7.35
CA ILE A 112 -2.15 2.27 -8.09
C ILE A 112 -2.66 1.09 -7.28
N CYS A 113 -1.78 0.33 -6.61
CA CYS A 113 -2.18 -0.81 -5.80
C CYS A 113 -3.03 -0.43 -4.59
N TRP A 114 -2.56 0.53 -3.79
CA TRP A 114 -3.04 0.71 -2.42
C TRP A 114 -3.87 1.97 -2.19
N LEU A 115 -3.67 3.01 -2.99
CA LEU A 115 -4.44 4.26 -2.86
C LEU A 115 -5.95 4.03 -3.07
N PRO A 116 -6.42 3.16 -4.00
CA PRO A 116 -7.84 2.85 -4.11
C PRO A 116 -8.42 2.29 -2.81
N TYR A 117 -7.74 1.33 -2.16
CA TYR A 117 -8.20 0.79 -0.88
C TYR A 117 -8.19 1.84 0.23
N ALA A 118 -7.09 2.59 0.37
CA ALA A 118 -6.95 3.60 1.40
C ALA A 118 -8.00 4.71 1.26
N SER A 119 -8.24 5.18 0.04
CA SER A 119 -9.24 6.23 -0.25
C SER A 119 -10.67 5.74 -0.01
N VAL A 120 -11.03 4.55 -0.50
CA VAL A 120 -12.37 3.99 -0.29
C VAL A 120 -12.64 3.72 1.19
N ALA A 121 -11.71 3.07 1.90
CA ALA A 121 -11.88 2.79 3.32
C ALA A 121 -12.00 4.09 4.15
N TRP A 122 -11.18 5.10 3.86
CA TRP A 122 -11.24 6.40 4.55
C TRP A 122 -12.51 7.18 4.20
N PHE A 123 -12.96 7.10 2.95
CA PHE A 123 -14.19 7.75 2.51
C PHE A 123 -15.42 7.15 3.22
N ILE A 124 -15.51 5.83 3.29
CA ILE A 124 -16.58 5.13 4.02
C ILE A 124 -16.51 5.47 5.52
N PHE A 125 -15.30 5.51 6.09
CA PHE A 125 -15.10 5.87 7.49
C PHE A 125 -15.59 7.29 7.82
N THR A 126 -15.42 8.25 6.91
CA THR A 126 -15.83 9.65 7.10
C THR A 126 -17.29 9.92 6.72
N HIS A 127 -17.87 9.16 5.79
CA HIS A 127 -19.24 9.33 5.28
C HIS A 127 -20.18 8.25 5.81
N GLN A 128 -20.30 8.22 7.14
CA GLN A 128 -21.07 7.22 7.86
C GLN A 128 -22.57 7.35 7.58
N GLY A 129 -23.25 6.22 7.38
CA GLY A 129 -24.70 6.18 7.10
C GLY A 129 -25.06 6.23 5.61
N SER A 130 -24.07 6.29 4.72
CA SER A 130 -24.27 6.11 3.28
C SER A 130 -24.18 4.63 2.88
N GLU A 131 -25.00 4.20 1.93
CA GLU A 131 -24.90 2.86 1.33
C GLU A 131 -24.00 2.90 0.10
N PHE A 132 -23.08 1.94 0.01
CA PHE A 132 -22.14 1.82 -1.10
C PHE A 132 -22.44 0.56 -1.91
N GLY A 133 -22.56 0.72 -3.23
CA GLY A 133 -22.87 -0.39 -4.12
C GLY A 133 -21.71 -1.41 -4.26
N PRO A 134 -22.01 -2.68 -4.62
CA PRO A 134 -21.00 -3.74 -4.75
C PRO A 134 -19.86 -3.42 -5.73
N VAL A 135 -20.15 -2.68 -6.82
CA VAL A 135 -19.15 -2.27 -7.81
C VAL A 135 -18.13 -1.32 -7.19
N PHE A 136 -18.58 -0.32 -6.43
CA PHE A 136 -17.70 0.63 -5.75
C PHE A 136 -16.73 -0.08 -4.79
N MET A 137 -17.22 -1.09 -4.09
CA MET A 137 -16.45 -1.92 -3.17
C MET A 137 -15.48 -2.88 -3.88
N THR A 138 -15.73 -3.20 -5.15
CA THR A 138 -14.89 -4.12 -5.94
C THR A 138 -13.72 -3.39 -6.65
N ILE A 139 -13.86 -2.10 -6.95
CA ILE A 139 -12.80 -1.28 -7.56
C ILE A 139 -11.47 -1.37 -6.78
N PRO A 140 -11.41 -1.15 -5.45
CA PRO A 140 -10.14 -1.24 -4.73
C PRO A 140 -9.55 -2.66 -4.79
N ALA A 141 -10.39 -3.68 -4.66
CA ALA A 141 -10.00 -5.09 -4.77
C ALA A 141 -9.34 -5.43 -6.12
N PHE A 142 -9.86 -4.87 -7.22
CA PHE A 142 -9.29 -5.05 -8.55
C PHE A 142 -7.84 -4.57 -8.63
N PHE A 143 -7.56 -3.35 -8.14
CA PHE A 143 -6.22 -2.77 -8.21
C PHE A 143 -5.21 -3.52 -7.34
N ALA A 144 -5.59 -3.88 -6.11
CA ALA A 144 -4.69 -4.64 -5.24
C ALA A 144 -4.41 -6.05 -5.77
N LYS A 145 -5.45 -6.76 -6.25
CA LYS A 145 -5.26 -8.12 -6.80
C LYS A 145 -4.44 -8.09 -8.10
N SER A 146 -4.61 -7.07 -8.94
CA SER A 146 -3.80 -6.88 -10.16
C SER A 146 -2.31 -6.67 -9.86
N SER A 147 -1.96 -6.18 -8.67
CA SER A 147 -0.56 -5.99 -8.26
C SER A 147 0.25 -7.27 -8.17
N ALA A 148 -0.41 -8.42 -7.98
CA ALA A 148 0.23 -9.72 -8.03
C ALA A 148 0.80 -10.04 -9.42
N ILE A 149 0.35 -9.35 -10.47
CA ILE A 149 0.83 -9.51 -11.84
C ILE A 149 1.90 -8.48 -12.18
N TYR A 150 1.67 -7.19 -11.88
CA TYR A 150 2.59 -6.13 -12.32
C TYR A 150 3.77 -5.86 -11.38
N ASN A 151 3.70 -6.19 -10.09
CA ASN A 151 4.85 -5.98 -9.19
C ASN A 151 6.02 -6.94 -9.45
N PRO A 152 5.81 -8.21 -9.86
CA PRO A 152 6.91 -9.11 -10.21
C PRO A 152 7.59 -8.83 -11.57
N MET A 153 6.95 -8.06 -12.47
CA MET A 153 7.48 -7.73 -13.81
C MET A 153 8.44 -6.54 -13.75
#